data_AF-A0A9N7YK43-F1
#
_entry.id   AF-A0A9N7YK43-F1
#
_cell.length_a   1.000
_cell.length_b   1.000
_cell.length_c   1.000
_cell.angle_alpha   90.00
_cell.angle_beta   90.00
_cell.angle_gamma   90.00
#
_symmetry.space_group_name_H-M   'P 1'
#
loop_
_entity.id
_entity.type
_entity.pdbx_description
1 polymer ?
#
loop_
_entity_poly.entity_id
_entity_poly.type
_entity_poly.pdbx_seq_one_letter_code
_entity_poly.pdbx_strand_id
1 'polypeptide(L)'
;MYLKYACNSYYRCVGHKTVVCHSDGTWSDVPSCRATYCSVDTRQYPELQPDGVKYVNDGEKVSMRCVDDWLTPYFSVVRCTDGIIRLSECCMWITTKLDGCSGTLMKRTMFTE
;
A
#
# COMPACT_ATOMS: atom_id res chain seq x y z
N MET A 1 22.63 -11.37 28.78
CA MET A 1 21.66 -12.28 28.14
C MET A 1 20.80 -11.44 27.20
N TYR A 2 20.49 -11.91 25.99
CA TYR A 2 19.60 -11.16 25.08
C TYR A 2 18.64 -12.11 24.37
N LEU A 3 17.48 -11.57 23.99
CA LEU A 3 16.47 -12.24 23.18
C LEU A 3 16.35 -11.52 21.83
N LYS A 4 16.08 -12.29 20.78
CA LYS A 4 15.74 -11.75 19.46
C LYS A 4 14.28 -11.99 19.18
N TYR A 5 13.56 -10.91 18.90
CA TYR A 5 12.16 -10.93 18.54
C TYR A 5 12.01 -10.98 17.01
N ALA A 6 11.07 -11.80 16.58
CA ALA A 6 10.60 -11.86 15.21
C ALA A 6 9.09 -11.68 15.20
N CYS A 7 8.61 -10.91 14.24
CA CYS A 7 7.20 -10.66 14.03
C CYS A 7 6.67 -11.69 13.01
N ASN A 8 5.40 -12.08 13.13
CA ASN A 8 4.74 -12.95 12.15
C ASN A 8 4.77 -12.32 10.75
N SER A 9 4.64 -13.14 9.72
CA SER A 9 4.44 -12.66 8.35
C SER A 9 3.33 -11.60 8.30
N TYR A 10 3.51 -10.57 7.46
CA TYR A 10 2.63 -9.38 7.38
C TYR A 10 2.73 -8.38 8.55
N TYR A 11 3.66 -8.57 9.48
CA TYR A 11 3.98 -7.62 10.54
C TYR A 11 5.47 -7.28 10.56
N ARG A 12 5.79 -6.00 10.75
CA ARG A 12 7.16 -5.50 10.94
C ARG A 12 7.36 -5.09 12.38
N CYS A 13 8.52 -5.45 12.90
CA CYS A 13 8.93 -5.03 14.24
C CYS A 13 9.33 -3.55 14.19
N VAL A 14 8.64 -2.75 14.98
CA VAL A 14 8.92 -1.33 15.22
C VAL A 14 9.71 -1.26 16.53
N GLY A 15 10.94 -0.76 16.48
CA GLY A 15 11.89 -0.75 17.60
C GLY A 15 13.04 -1.77 17.44
N HIS A 16 13.82 -1.96 18.49
CA HIS A 16 14.96 -2.89 18.48
C HIS A 16 14.48 -4.35 18.52
N LYS A 17 14.89 -5.14 17.53
CA LYS A 17 14.60 -6.59 17.50
C LYS A 17 15.33 -7.36 18.60
N THR A 18 16.38 -6.79 19.17
CA THR A 18 17.17 -7.40 20.23
C THR A 18 16.82 -6.74 21.55
N VAL A 19 16.34 -7.53 22.50
CA VAL A 19 16.01 -7.08 23.85
C VAL A 19 17.04 -7.66 24.81
N VAL A 20 17.61 -6.80 25.66
CA VAL A 20 18.69 -7.15 26.59
C VAL A 20 18.10 -7.28 27.99
N CYS A 21 18.52 -8.32 28.71
CA CYS A 21 18.25 -8.44 30.14
C CYS A 21 19.39 -7.78 30.92
N HIS A 22 19.04 -6.79 31.72
CA HIS A 22 19.93 -6.04 32.59
C HIS A 22 20.18 -6.80 33.91
N SER A 23 21.27 -6.45 34.59
CA SER A 23 21.68 -7.10 35.84
C SER A 23 20.74 -6.85 37.01
N ASP A 24 19.89 -5.83 36.93
CA ASP A 24 18.84 -5.50 37.88
C ASP A 24 17.55 -6.33 37.67
N GLY A 25 17.55 -7.24 36.68
CA GLY A 25 16.42 -8.09 36.35
C GLY A 25 15.39 -7.42 35.42
N THR A 26 15.66 -6.20 34.94
CA THR A 26 14.79 -5.53 33.97
C THR A 26 15.18 -5.84 32.52
N TRP A 27 14.23 -5.70 31.61
CA TRP A 27 14.47 -5.84 30.17
C TRP A 27 14.53 -4.45 29.52
N SER A 28 15.37 -4.32 28.49
CA SER A 28 15.36 -3.14 27.62
C SER A 28 14.04 -3.03 26.86
N ASP A 29 13.84 -1.93 26.12
CA ASP A 29 12.62 -1.72 25.34
C ASP A 29 12.28 -2.89 24.40
N VAL A 30 11.04 -3.37 24.50
CA VAL A 30 10.51 -4.48 23.71
C VAL A 30 9.91 -3.95 22.41
N PRO A 31 10.21 -4.55 21.24
CA PRO A 31 9.67 -4.10 19.97
C PRO A 31 8.17 -4.39 19.86
N SER A 32 7.46 -3.54 19.15
CA SER A 32 6.04 -3.75 18.81
C SER A 32 5.88 -4.31 17.41
N CYS A 33 4.95 -5.25 17.20
CA CYS A 33 4.61 -5.75 15.86
C CYS A 33 3.55 -4.85 15.23
N ARG A 34 3.89 -4.14 14.16
CA ARG A 34 2.91 -3.34 13.39
C ARG A 34 2.58 -4.04 12.09
N ALA A 35 1.30 -4.13 11.75
CA ALA A 35 0.86 -4.66 10.46
C ALA A 35 1.51 -3.86 9.32
N THR A 36 2.09 -4.56 8.36
CA THR A 36 2.70 -4.01 7.14
C THR A 36 1.84 -4.30 5.94
N TYR A 37 0.56 -3.96 6.04
CA TYR A 37 -0.35 -3.98 4.91
C TYR A 37 -1.41 -2.90 5.10
N CYS A 38 -1.99 -2.50 3.99
CA CYS A 38 -3.14 -1.61 3.93
C CYS A 38 -4.34 -2.43 3.48
N SER A 39 -5.47 -2.32 4.19
CA SER A 39 -6.77 -2.79 3.72
C SER A 39 -7.46 -1.65 2.97
N VAL A 40 -7.81 -1.87 1.72
CA VAL A 40 -8.47 -0.89 0.85
C VAL A 40 -9.84 -1.43 0.49
N ASP A 41 -10.90 -0.80 0.99
CA ASP A 41 -12.25 -1.10 0.52
C ASP A 41 -12.54 -0.27 -0.73
N THR A 42 -12.47 -0.91 -1.89
CA THR A 42 -12.71 -0.24 -3.19
C THR A 42 -14.09 0.39 -3.31
N ARG A 43 -15.07 -0.05 -2.50
CA ARG A 43 -16.43 0.52 -2.48
C ARG A 43 -16.47 1.95 -1.92
N GLN A 44 -15.42 2.36 -1.21
CA GLN A 44 -15.30 3.69 -0.64
C GLN A 44 -14.67 4.70 -1.61
N TYR A 45 -14.19 4.23 -2.78
CA TYR A 45 -13.52 5.03 -3.80
C TYR A 45 -14.41 5.07 -5.05
N PRO A 46 -15.14 6.17 -5.31
CA PRO A 46 -16.04 6.28 -6.46
C PRO A 46 -15.36 6.07 -7.82
N GLU A 47 -14.07 6.35 -7.92
CA GLU A 47 -13.25 6.18 -9.11
C GLU A 47 -12.85 4.71 -9.37
N LEU A 48 -12.99 3.82 -8.38
CA LEU A 48 -12.62 2.42 -8.47
C LEU A 48 -13.85 1.51 -8.68
N GLN A 49 -13.65 0.42 -9.42
CA GLN A 49 -14.63 -0.64 -9.54
C GLN A 49 -14.89 -1.25 -8.13
N PRO A 50 -16.16 -1.43 -7.71
CA PRO A 50 -16.51 -1.92 -6.38
C PRO A 50 -16.24 -3.44 -6.23
N ASP A 51 -14.97 -3.81 -6.16
CA ASP A 51 -14.48 -5.19 -6.00
C ASP A 51 -14.37 -5.64 -4.53
N GLY A 52 -14.79 -4.79 -3.59
CA GLY A 52 -14.69 -5.01 -2.14
C GLY A 52 -13.30 -4.73 -1.56
N VAL A 53 -12.99 -5.40 -0.46
CA VAL A 53 -11.74 -5.18 0.30
C VAL A 53 -10.57 -5.88 -0.36
N LYS A 54 -9.50 -5.12 -0.63
CA LYS A 54 -8.21 -5.58 -1.14
C LYS A 54 -7.13 -5.35 -0.08
N TYR A 55 -6.16 -6.25 -0.02
CA TYR A 55 -5.02 -6.13 0.89
C TYR A 55 -3.77 -5.84 0.07
N VAL A 56 -3.02 -4.79 0.45
CA VAL A 56 -1.79 -4.35 -0.23
C VAL A 56 -0.66 -4.38 0.77
N ASN A 57 0.40 -5.14 0.50
CA ASN A 57 1.54 -5.19 1.41
C ASN A 57 2.32 -3.87 1.39
N ASP A 58 2.98 -3.55 2.50
CA ASP A 58 3.83 -2.38 2.61
C ASP A 58 4.97 -2.43 1.57
N GLY A 59 5.15 -1.34 0.82
CA GLY A 59 6.11 -1.26 -0.30
C GLY A 59 5.64 -1.90 -1.61
N GLU A 60 4.49 -2.59 -1.62
CA GLU A 60 3.93 -3.19 -2.83
C GLU A 60 3.15 -2.16 -3.66
N LYS A 61 3.14 -2.34 -4.99
CA LYS A 61 2.34 -1.57 -5.94
C LYS A 61 1.31 -2.50 -6.56
N VAL A 62 0.02 -2.24 -6.32
CA VAL A 62 -1.09 -3.03 -6.85
C VAL A 62 -1.94 -2.16 -7.77
N SER A 63 -2.28 -2.66 -8.96
CA SER A 63 -3.17 -1.97 -9.89
C SER A 63 -4.63 -2.37 -9.62
N MET A 64 -5.48 -1.40 -9.30
CA MET A 64 -6.92 -1.58 -9.14
C MET A 64 -7.65 -1.01 -10.35
N ARG A 65 -8.74 -1.64 -10.76
CA ARG A 65 -9.52 -1.20 -11.93
C ARG A 65 -10.36 0.02 -11.58
N CYS A 66 -10.40 0.99 -12.49
CA CYS A 66 -11.26 2.16 -12.37
C CYS A 66 -12.66 1.91 -12.93
N VAL A 67 -13.63 2.72 -12.52
CA VAL A 67 -14.94 2.76 -13.18
C VAL A 67 -14.75 3.45 -14.55
N ASP A 68 -14.93 2.72 -15.64
CA ASP A 68 -14.94 3.27 -16.99
C ASP A 68 -16.09 2.70 -17.84
N ASP A 69 -16.63 3.55 -18.72
CA ASP A 69 -17.68 3.22 -19.70
C ASP A 69 -17.10 3.00 -21.12
N TRP A 70 -15.77 3.14 -21.28
CA TRP A 70 -15.08 3.10 -22.57
C TRP A 70 -14.41 1.75 -22.82
N LEU A 71 -14.09 1.47 -24.09
CA LEU A 71 -13.51 0.20 -24.55
C LEU A 71 -12.11 -0.14 -24.00
N THR A 72 -11.42 0.76 -23.30
CA THR A 72 -10.05 0.55 -22.80
C THR A 72 -10.01 0.48 -21.28
N PRO A 73 -9.34 -0.54 -20.68
CA PRO A 73 -9.33 -0.68 -19.23
C PRO A 73 -8.36 0.32 -18.58
N TYR A 74 -8.89 1.13 -17.67
CA TYR A 74 -8.12 2.05 -16.82
C TYR A 74 -7.82 1.43 -15.44
N PHE A 75 -6.66 1.80 -14.89
CA PHE A 75 -6.22 1.32 -13.60
C PHE A 75 -5.63 2.47 -12.76
N SER A 76 -5.85 2.40 -11.45
CA SER A 76 -5.16 3.19 -10.44
C SER A 76 -4.06 2.34 -9.80
N VAL A 77 -2.87 2.91 -9.64
CA VAL A 77 -1.75 2.27 -8.94
C VAL A 77 -1.82 2.64 -7.48
N VAL A 78 -2.07 1.64 -6.67
CA VAL A 78 -2.22 1.73 -5.22
C VAL A 78 -0.92 1.35 -4.54
N ARG A 79 -0.45 2.20 -3.61
CA ARG A 79 0.81 2.02 -2.86
C ARG A 79 0.53 2.09 -1.36
N CYS A 80 0.95 1.06 -0.63
CA CYS A 80 0.96 1.09 0.83
C CYS A 80 2.36 1.49 1.32
N THR A 81 2.45 2.51 2.18
CA THR A 81 3.70 2.93 2.82
C THR A 81 3.46 3.23 4.29
N ASP A 82 4.04 2.42 5.17
CA ASP A 82 3.87 2.47 6.62
C ASP A 82 2.40 2.46 7.08
N GLY A 83 1.57 1.68 6.38
CA GLY A 83 0.13 1.57 6.64
C GLY A 83 -0.70 2.75 6.09
N ILE A 84 -0.07 3.68 5.36
CA ILE A 84 -0.75 4.76 4.65
C ILE A 84 -0.95 4.35 3.20
N ILE A 85 -2.21 4.38 2.75
CA ILE A 85 -2.55 4.09 1.36
C ILE A 85 -2.44 5.34 0.49
N ARG A 86 -1.88 5.19 -0.71
CA ARG A 86 -1.85 6.23 -1.74
C ARG A 86 -2.37 5.67 -3.06
N LEU A 87 -3.39 6.30 -3.59
CA LEU A 87 -3.97 6.01 -4.90
C LEU A 87 -3.39 6.99 -5.92
N SER A 88 -3.02 6.50 -7.10
CA SER A 88 -2.75 7.37 -8.24
C SER A 88 -4.03 7.74 -8.96
N GLU A 89 -3.97 8.72 -9.85
CA GLU A 89 -5.03 8.91 -10.83
C GLU A 89 -5.18 7.67 -11.71
N CYS A 90 -6.40 7.46 -12.22
CA CYS A 90 -6.71 6.42 -13.19
C CYS A 90 -5.98 6.71 -14.50
N CYS A 91 -5.10 5.80 -14.91
CA CYS A 91 -4.38 5.89 -16.16
C CYS A 91 -4.55 4.61 -16.99
N MET A 92 -4.27 4.68 -18.29
CA MET A 92 -4.36 3.50 -19.16
C MET A 92 -3.42 2.40 -18.65
N TRP A 93 -3.80 1.12 -18.83
CA TRP A 93 -2.99 -0.02 -18.41
C TRP A 93 -1.54 0.04 -18.93
N ILE A 94 -1.32 0.57 -20.13
CA ILE A 94 0.03 0.77 -20.71
C ILE A 94 0.86 1.73 -19.84
N THR A 95 0.27 2.82 -19.37
CA THR A 95 0.92 3.82 -18.52
C THR A 95 1.24 3.26 -17.12
N THR A 96 0.45 2.30 -16.62
CA THR A 96 0.79 1.62 -15.35
C THR A 96 2.10 0.85 -15.43
N LYS A 97 2.44 0.28 -16.60
CA LYS A 97 3.64 -0.52 -16.82
C LYS A 97 4.90 0.33 -17.05
N LEU A 98 4.73 1.54 -17.58
CA LEU A 98 5.83 2.44 -17.88
C LEU A 98 6.27 3.21 -16.62
N ASP A 99 5.38 4.02 -16.03
CA ASP A 99 5.76 4.95 -14.94
C ASP A 99 4.83 4.87 -13.71
N GLY A 100 3.92 3.88 -13.65
CA GLY A 100 3.05 3.67 -12.50
C GLY A 100 2.14 4.88 -12.19
N CYS A 101 1.55 5.47 -13.24
CA CYS A 101 0.67 6.64 -13.21
C CYS A 101 1.25 7.88 -12.47
N SER A 102 2.57 8.10 -12.51
CA SER A 102 3.23 9.21 -11.80
C SER A 102 3.44 10.48 -12.63
N GLY A 103 2.99 10.51 -13.90
CA GLY A 103 3.25 11.60 -14.84
C GLY A 103 1.96 12.23 -15.41
N THR A 104 2.08 13.51 -15.75
CA THR A 104 1.13 14.47 -16.38
C THR A 104 0.46 14.01 -17.69
N LEU A 105 0.40 12.72 -17.97
CA LEU A 105 -0.60 12.14 -18.88
C LEU A 105 -1.94 11.96 -18.13
N MET A 106 -2.23 12.92 -17.24
CA MET A 106 -3.53 13.15 -16.64
C MET A 106 -4.44 13.57 -17.79
N LYS A 107 -5.50 12.81 -18.04
CA LYS A 107 -6.58 13.12 -19.00
C LYS A 107 -6.07 13.80 -20.26
N ARG A 108 -5.94 13.08 -21.37
CA ARG A 108 -6.32 13.74 -22.63
C ARG A 108 -7.83 13.99 -22.50
N THR A 109 -8.15 15.12 -21.88
CA THR A 109 -9.42 15.81 -21.91
C THR A 109 -9.70 15.99 -23.40
N MET A 110 -10.30 14.99 -24.05
CA MET A 110 -11.07 15.21 -25.25
C MET A 110 -12.35 15.91 -24.78
N PHE A 111 -12.22 17.20 -24.53
CA PHE A 111 -13.26 18.19 -24.81
C PHE A 111 -12.64 18.99 -25.97
N THR A 112 -13.03 18.75 -27.22
CA THR A 112 -14.06 19.56 -27.93
C THR A 112 -13.91 21.06 -27.66
N GLU A 113 -13.15 21.76 -28.51
CA GLU A 113 -13.67 22.56 -29.63
C GLU A 113 -12.70 22.46 -30.82
#